data_AF-G3A7G1-F1
#
_entry.id   AF-G3A7G1-F1
#
_cell.length_a   1.000
_cell.length_b   1.000
_cell.length_c   1.000
_cell.angle_alpha   90.00
_cell.angle_beta   90.00
_cell.angle_gamma   90.00
#
_symmetry.space_group_name_H-M   'P 1'
#
loop_
_entity.id
_entity.type
_entity.pdbx_description
1 polymer ?
#
loop_
_entity_poly.entity_id
_entity_poly.type
_entity_poly.pdbx_seq_one_letter_code
_entity_poly.pdbx_strand_id
1 'polypeptide(L)' 'MPRKSCNPEQIIATLRLIEVAMSSGKTAPLTCKEASISEQSYYRWRKE' A
#
# COMPACT_ATOMS: atom_id res chain seq x y z
N MET A 1 20.80 8.68 -0.30
CA MET A 1 20.28 7.31 -0.13
C MET A 1 19.92 6.77 -1.50
N PRO A 2 20.40 5.57 -1.89
CA PRO A 2 20.06 5.01 -3.20
C PRO A 2 18.54 4.89 -3.23
N ARG A 3 17.90 5.48 -4.24
CA ARG A 3 16.46 5.30 -4.47
C ARG A 3 16.28 3.81 -4.72
N LYS A 4 15.91 3.05 -3.69
CA LYS A 4 15.35 1.71 -3.85
C LYS A 4 14.10 1.95 -4.68
N SER A 5 14.24 1.79 -5.99
CA SER A 5 13.12 1.77 -6.92
C SER A 5 12.18 0.71 -6.39
N CYS A 6 11.13 1.13 -5.67
CA CYS A 6 10.02 0.21 -5.43
C CYS A 6 9.54 -0.10 -6.82
N ASN A 7 9.71 -1.36 -7.26
CA ASN A 7 9.26 -1.74 -8.58
C ASN A 7 7.77 -1.40 -8.64
N PRO A 8 7.29 -0.74 -9.71
CA PRO A 8 5.88 -0.39 -9.83
C PRO A 8 4.96 -1.61 -9.63
N GLU A 9 5.43 -2.80 -10.03
CA GLU A 9 4.77 -4.07 -9.76
C GLU A 9 4.57 -4.36 -8.27
N GLN A 10 5.55 -4.07 -7.41
CA GLN A 10 5.42 -4.23 -5.96
C GLN A 10 4.42 -3.24 -5.37
N ILE A 11 4.38 -2.00 -5.88
CA ILE A 11 3.40 -0.99 -5.48
C ILE A 11 2.00 -1.47 -5.82
N ILE A 12 1.78 -1.92 -7.06
CA ILE A 12 0.49 -2.43 -7.54
C ILE A 12 0.06 -3.65 -6.72
N ALA A 13 0.95 -4.61 -6.49
CA ALA A 13 0.65 -5.79 -5.67
C ALA A 13 0.23 -5.40 -4.25
N THR A 14 0.92 -4.43 -3.64
CA THR A 14 0.61 -3.93 -2.30
C THR A 14 -0.74 -3.21 -2.25
N LEU A 15 -1.03 -2.34 -3.22
CA LEU A 15 -2.33 -1.67 -3.33
C LEU A 15 -3.47 -2.67 -3.48
N ARG A 16 -3.27 -3.72 -4.28
CA ARG A 16 -4.27 -4.77 -4.49
C ARG A 16 -4.53 -5.60 -3.24
N LEU A 17 -3.48 -5.93 -2.48
CA LEU A 17 -3.61 -6.58 -1.17
C LEU A 17 -4.43 -5.72 -0.20
N ILE A 18 -4.18 -4.41 -0.19
CA ILE A 18 -4.92 -3.45 0.64
C ILE A 18 -6.39 -3.36 0.20
N GLU A 19 -6.67 -3.27 -1.10
CA GLU A 19 -8.05 -3.24 -1.61
C GLU A 19 -8.85 -4.51 -1.25
N VAL A 20 -8.24 -5.69 -1.39
CA VAL A 20 -8.88 -6.97 -1.00
C VAL A 20 -9.15 -7.01 0.50
N ALA A 21 -8.18 -6.57 1.31
CA ALA A 21 -8.32 -6.54 2.76
C ALA A 21 -9.38 -5.50 3.21
N MET A 22 -9.45 -4.35 2.53
CA MET A 22 -10.51 -3.37 2.73
C MET A 22 -11.89 -3.90 2.31
N SER A 23 -11.99 -4.62 1.20
CA SER A 23 -13.22 -5.30 0.77
C SER A 23 -13.67 -6.37 1.76
N SER A 24 -12.75 -6.89 2.57
CA SER A 24 -13.05 -7.85 3.66
C SER A 24 -13.50 -7.16 4.95
N GLY A 25 -13.66 -5.83 4.95
CA GLY A 25 -14.10 -5.02 6.09
C GLY A 25 -12.97 -4.49 6.97
N LYS A 26 -11.70 -4.66 6.58
CA LYS A 26 -10.57 -4.05 7.32
C LYS A 26 -10.42 -2.57 6.98
N THR A 27 -9.88 -1.80 7.91
CA THR A 27 -9.64 -0.36 7.72
C THR A 27 -8.28 -0.09 7.08
N ALA A 28 -8.18 0.97 6.29
CA ALA A 28 -6.94 1.42 5.64
C ALA A 28 -5.69 1.46 6.58
N PRO A 29 -5.74 1.98 7.82
CA PRO A 29 -4.60 1.95 8.73
C PRO A 29 -4.16 0.53 9.11
N LEU A 30 -5.11 -0.39 9.28
CA LEU A 30 -4.86 -1.79 9.61
C LEU A 30 -4.20 -2.52 8.43
N THR A 31 -4.72 -2.34 7.23
CA THR A 31 -4.19 -2.97 6.01
C THR A 31 -2.84 -2.40 5.62
N CYS A 32 -2.59 -1.10 5.83
CA CYS A 32 -1.26 -0.48 5.64
C CYS A 32 -0.24 -1.09 6.62
N LYS A 33 -0.63 -1.27 7.88
CA LYS A 33 0.21 -1.92 8.90
C LYS A 33 0.50 -3.38 8.55
N GLU A 34 -0.51 -4.14 8.10
CA GLU A 34 -0.33 -5.52 7.63
C GLU A 34 0.60 -5.60 6.41
N ALA A 35 0.48 -4.64 5.48
CA ALA A 35 1.33 -4.53 4.30
C ALA A 35 2.74 -3.96 4.58
N SER A 36 3.07 -3.66 5.85
CA SER A 36 4.34 -3.02 6.25
C SER A 36 4.64 -1.72 5.49
N ILE A 37 3.60 -0.97 5.12
CA ILE A 37 3.74 0.35 4.49
C ILE A 37 3.21 1.44 5.40
N SER A 38 3.73 2.65 5.22
CA SER A 38 3.14 3.81 5.88
C SER A 38 1.84 4.22 5.19
N GLU A 39 0.85 4.68 5.96
CA GLU A 39 -0.37 5.28 5.40
C GLU A 39 -0.05 6.44 4.45
N GLN A 40 0.99 7.21 4.76
CA GLN A 40 1.44 8.31 3.90
C GLN A 40 1.88 7.82 2.51
N SER A 41 2.58 6.68 2.43
CA SER A 41 2.95 6.04 1.15
C SER A 41 1.72 5.57 0.39
N TYR A 42 0.77 4.94 1.08
CA TYR A 42 -0.50 4.51 0.51
C TYR A 42 -1.30 5.68 -0.10
N TYR A 43 -1.48 6.77 0.65
CA TYR A 43 -2.18 7.96 0.15
C TYR A 43 -1.43 8.65 -0.98
N ARG A 44 -0.09 8.61 -1.00
CA ARG A 44 0.69 9.14 -2.13
C ARG A 44 0.48 8.32 -3.40
N TRP A 45 0.55 7.00 -3.31
CA TRP A 45 0.32 6.11 -4.47
C TRP A 45 -1.11 6.15 -5.00
N ARG A 46 -2.10 6.47 -4.15
CA ARG A 46 -3.50 6.67 -4.57
C ARG A 46 -3.77 8.03 -5.21
N LYS A 47 -2.90 9.02 -5.00
CA LYS A 47 -3.06 10.39 -5.51
C LYS A 47 -2.35 10.60 -6.85
N GLU A 48 -1.39 9.74 -7.17
CA GLU A 48 -0.67 9.71 -8.46
C GLU A 48 -1.48 8.98 -9.53
#